data_AF-A0A850I4J0-F1
#
_entry.id   AF-A0A850I4J0-F1
#
_cell.length_a   1.000
_cell.length_b   1.000
_cell.length_c   1.000
_cell.angle_alpha   90.00
_cell.angle_beta   90.00
_cell.angle_gamma   90.00
#
_symmetry.space_group_name_H-M   'P 1'
#
loop_
_entity.id
_entity.type
_entity.pdbx_description
1 polymer ?
#
loop_
_entity_poly.entity_id
_entity_poly.type
_entity_poly.pdbx_seq_one_letter_code
_entity_poly.pdbx_strand_id
1 'polypeptide(L)'
;MAIPETQLETWTHVGAAAQSAATYQSIKGVIEHKDAPYSSRRIDSFLQGSYGNDTNVYGADSDVDIVLRTRGLFHYNIDALSGPEKTAFKTAYPTPAEYTLKSFRTDVITWLDKQYGSDLDTSGKKALRLKANGTRRSSDILLVASHKKYSRYYSEQDKECIEGILFTTDQRD
;
A
#
# COMPACT_ATOMS: atom_id res chain seq x y z
N MET A 1 -21.02 -30.97 -22.13
CA MET A 1 -22.08 -30.83 -21.10
C MET A 1 -22.12 -29.38 -20.66
N ALA A 2 -23.30 -28.82 -20.44
CA ALA A 2 -23.45 -27.48 -19.88
C ALA A 2 -23.19 -27.51 -18.36
N ILE A 3 -22.67 -26.41 -17.82
CA ILE A 3 -22.52 -26.21 -16.37
C ILE A 3 -23.90 -25.86 -15.80
N PRO A 4 -24.37 -26.50 -14.71
CA PRO A 4 -25.65 -26.16 -14.09
C PRO A 4 -25.65 -24.73 -13.53
N GLU A 5 -26.78 -24.02 -13.64
CA GLU A 5 -26.90 -22.64 -13.11
C GLU A 5 -26.62 -22.58 -11.60
N THR A 6 -27.07 -23.57 -10.83
CA THR A 6 -26.81 -23.67 -9.39
C THR A 6 -25.31 -23.75 -9.05
N GLN A 7 -24.51 -24.32 -9.95
CA GLN A 7 -23.06 -24.33 -9.83
C GLN A 7 -22.47 -22.93 -10.06
N LEU A 8 -23.02 -22.18 -11.03
CA LEU A 8 -22.62 -20.81 -11.32
C LEU A 8 -23.00 -19.88 -10.15
N GLU A 9 -24.21 -19.99 -9.62
CA GLU A 9 -24.66 -19.25 -8.42
C GLU A 9 -23.68 -19.48 -7.25
N THR A 10 -23.32 -20.74 -6.98
CA THR A 10 -22.35 -21.07 -5.93
C THR A 10 -20.98 -20.43 -6.17
N TRP A 11 -20.50 -20.40 -7.42
CA TRP A 11 -19.22 -19.79 -7.78
C TRP A 11 -19.22 -18.26 -7.73
N THR A 12 -20.38 -17.62 -7.80
CA THR A 12 -20.52 -16.16 -7.70
C THR A 12 -20.47 -15.64 -6.26
N HIS A 13 -20.57 -16.52 -5.27
CA HIS A 13 -20.52 -16.11 -3.86
C HIS A 13 -19.15 -15.55 -3.48
N VAL A 14 -19.18 -14.51 -2.63
CA VAL A 14 -17.99 -13.93 -2.02
C VAL A 14 -17.46 -14.87 -0.93
N GLY A 15 -16.15 -15.05 -0.89
CA GLY A 15 -15.45 -15.88 0.09
C GLY A 15 -15.40 -15.25 1.49
N ALA A 16 -14.63 -15.88 2.39
CA ALA A 16 -14.59 -15.53 3.81
C ALA A 16 -14.12 -14.09 4.10
N ALA A 17 -15.06 -13.18 4.43
CA ALA A 17 -14.76 -11.77 4.72
C ALA A 17 -14.45 -11.47 6.20
N ALA A 18 -15.01 -12.22 7.14
CA ALA A 18 -14.86 -11.91 8.57
C ALA A 18 -13.42 -12.09 9.07
N GLN A 19 -12.77 -13.19 8.67
CA GLN A 19 -11.40 -13.48 9.10
C GLN A 19 -10.35 -12.58 8.42
N SER A 20 -10.58 -12.19 7.16
CA SER A 20 -9.71 -11.23 6.47
C SER A 20 -9.85 -9.83 7.07
N ALA A 21 -11.05 -9.39 7.43
CA ALA A 21 -11.28 -8.15 8.16
C ALA A 21 -10.57 -8.16 9.53
N ALA A 22 -10.70 -9.25 10.31
CA ALA A 22 -10.01 -9.40 11.59
C ALA A 22 -8.48 -9.39 11.43
N THR A 23 -7.98 -10.06 10.39
CA THR A 23 -6.55 -10.07 10.03
C THR A 23 -6.05 -8.64 9.74
N TYR A 24 -6.78 -7.89 8.91
CA TYR A 24 -6.45 -6.50 8.60
C TYR A 24 -6.46 -5.62 9.85
N GLN A 25 -7.48 -5.69 10.70
CA GLN A 25 -7.57 -4.88 11.91
C GLN A 25 -6.41 -5.18 12.88
N SER A 26 -6.04 -6.46 13.04
CA SER A 26 -4.90 -6.85 13.86
C SER A 26 -3.59 -6.27 13.32
N ILE A 27 -3.34 -6.37 12.01
CA ILE A 27 -2.10 -5.86 11.40
C ILE A 27 -2.10 -4.32 11.43
N LYS A 28 -3.24 -3.67 11.14
CA LYS A 28 -3.44 -2.22 11.21
C LYS A 28 -3.01 -1.65 12.55
N GLY A 29 -3.44 -2.27 13.66
CA GLY A 29 -3.06 -1.85 15.02
C GLY A 29 -1.55 -1.85 15.27
N VAL A 30 -0.80 -2.69 14.55
CA VAL A 30 0.67 -2.75 14.64
C VAL A 30 1.34 -1.74 13.71
N ILE A 31 0.92 -1.65 12.43
CA ILE A 31 1.56 -0.77 11.44
C ILE A 31 1.20 0.70 11.60
N GLU A 32 0.09 1.02 12.27
CA GLU A 32 -0.30 2.40 12.61
C GLU A 32 -0.02 2.74 14.09
N HIS A 33 0.74 1.89 14.79
CA HIS A 33 1.03 2.11 16.20
C HIS A 33 1.81 3.42 16.41
N LYS A 34 1.42 4.19 17.43
CA LYS A 34 2.03 5.51 17.73
C LYS A 34 3.55 5.46 17.98
N ASP A 35 4.04 4.34 18.51
CA ASP A 35 5.45 4.14 18.84
C ASP A 35 6.28 3.58 17.66
N ALA A 36 5.66 3.36 16.50
CA ALA A 36 6.39 2.98 15.30
C ALA A 36 7.32 4.13 14.87
N PRO A 37 8.56 3.85 14.42
CA PRO A 37 9.56 4.89 14.10
C PRO A 37 9.13 5.82 12.95
N TYR A 38 8.16 5.39 12.15
CA TYR A 38 7.60 6.14 11.03
C TYR A 38 6.22 6.75 11.34
N SER A 39 5.71 6.69 12.57
CA SER A 39 4.36 7.17 12.93
C SER A 39 4.15 8.65 12.63
N SER A 40 5.19 9.47 12.75
CA SER A 40 5.17 10.91 12.43
C SER A 40 5.13 11.21 10.93
N ARG A 41 5.28 10.20 10.06
CA ARG A 41 5.37 10.35 8.59
C ARG A 41 4.01 10.34 7.90
N ARG A 42 2.95 10.75 8.61
CA ARG A 42 1.56 10.84 8.11
C ARG A 42 1.12 9.55 7.42
N ILE A 43 0.97 8.51 8.22
CA ILE A 43 0.74 7.15 7.74
C ILE A 43 -0.74 6.83 7.71
N ASP A 44 -1.15 6.04 6.72
CA ASP A 44 -2.45 5.38 6.69
C ASP A 44 -2.33 4.02 5.98
N SER A 45 -3.23 3.09 6.32
CA SER A 45 -3.33 1.79 5.67
C SER A 45 -4.73 1.49 5.20
N PHE A 46 -4.83 0.71 4.12
CA PHE A 46 -6.09 0.28 3.53
C PHE A 46 -5.92 -1.07 2.82
N LEU A 47 -7.04 -1.76 2.57
CA LEU A 47 -7.05 -3.00 1.81
C LEU A 47 -6.99 -2.71 0.30
N GLN A 48 -6.30 -3.57 -0.42
CA GLN A 48 -6.38 -3.67 -1.88
C GLN A 48 -6.75 -5.11 -2.27
N GLY A 49 -6.66 -5.43 -3.57
CA GLY A 49 -6.86 -6.79 -4.05
C GLY A 49 -8.30 -7.28 -3.85
N SER A 50 -8.47 -8.59 -3.72
CA SER A 50 -9.79 -9.21 -3.75
C SER A 50 -10.67 -8.79 -2.56
N TYR A 51 -10.12 -8.75 -1.34
CA TYR A 51 -10.84 -8.30 -0.15
C TYR A 51 -11.09 -6.79 -0.11
N GLY A 52 -10.28 -5.98 -0.78
CA GLY A 52 -10.55 -4.54 -0.91
C GLY A 52 -11.65 -4.21 -1.91
N ASN A 53 -12.06 -5.17 -2.75
CA ASN A 53 -13.00 -4.97 -3.85
C ASN A 53 -14.16 -5.99 -3.85
N ASP A 54 -14.35 -6.77 -2.77
CA ASP A 54 -15.37 -7.82 -2.66
C ASP A 54 -15.37 -8.85 -3.81
N THR A 55 -14.19 -9.15 -4.35
CA THR A 55 -13.99 -10.13 -5.45
C THR A 55 -13.26 -11.39 -4.99
N ASN A 56 -13.16 -11.63 -3.68
CA ASN A 56 -12.59 -12.86 -3.14
C ASN A 56 -13.55 -14.04 -3.37
N VAL A 57 -13.04 -15.14 -3.92
CA VAL A 57 -13.85 -16.28 -4.38
C VAL A 57 -14.20 -17.22 -3.23
N TYR A 58 -15.44 -17.72 -3.23
CA TYR A 58 -15.92 -18.74 -2.29
C TYR A 58 -15.05 -20.01 -2.30
N GLY A 59 -14.72 -20.52 -1.11
CA GLY A 59 -13.92 -21.74 -0.93
C GLY A 59 -12.42 -21.60 -1.17
N ALA A 60 -11.93 -20.39 -1.50
CA ALA A 60 -10.49 -20.12 -1.66
C ALA A 60 -9.92 -19.38 -0.44
N ASP A 61 -8.72 -19.78 -0.03
CA ASP A 61 -7.91 -19.02 0.93
C ASP A 61 -7.01 -18.03 0.18
N SER A 62 -7.51 -16.80 0.01
CA SER A 62 -6.71 -15.68 -0.51
C SER A 62 -5.91 -15.00 0.60
N ASP A 63 -4.71 -14.54 0.24
CA ASP A 63 -3.89 -13.63 1.05
C ASP A 63 -4.63 -12.28 1.22
N VAL A 64 -4.39 -11.60 2.34
CA VAL A 64 -4.92 -10.25 2.62
C VAL A 64 -3.92 -9.20 2.12
N ASP A 65 -4.30 -8.43 1.11
CA ASP A 65 -3.43 -7.38 0.56
C ASP A 65 -3.63 -6.05 1.29
N ILE A 66 -2.60 -5.61 2.00
CA ILE A 66 -2.59 -4.39 2.80
C ILE A 66 -1.64 -3.39 2.15
N VAL A 67 -2.12 -2.18 1.89
CA VAL A 67 -1.27 -1.05 1.53
C VAL A 67 -0.96 -0.25 2.78
N LEU A 68 0.32 0.00 3.05
CA LEU A 68 0.78 0.95 4.06
C LEU A 68 1.40 2.15 3.35
N ARG A 69 0.73 3.30 3.43
CA ARG A 69 1.10 4.53 2.73
C ARG A 69 1.71 5.55 3.67
N THR A 70 2.81 6.17 3.26
CA THR A 70 3.24 7.47 3.79
C THR A 70 2.75 8.63 2.93
N ARG A 71 2.21 9.65 3.59
CA ARG A 71 1.87 10.97 3.02
C ARG A 71 2.83 12.07 3.50
N GLY A 72 3.92 11.68 4.18
CA GLY A 72 5.00 12.56 4.60
C GLY A 72 5.95 12.92 3.45
N LEU A 73 5.90 12.17 2.35
CA LEU A 73 6.58 12.46 1.09
C LEU A 73 5.66 12.12 -0.08
N PHE A 74 5.96 12.67 -1.25
CA PHE A 74 5.30 12.28 -2.49
C PHE A 74 6.28 12.26 -3.66
N HIS A 75 6.04 11.36 -4.60
CA HIS A 75 6.65 11.35 -5.92
C HIS A 75 5.76 12.08 -6.92
N TYR A 76 6.32 12.52 -8.04
CA TYR A 76 5.55 13.27 -9.01
C TYR A 76 5.95 12.97 -10.45
N ASN A 77 5.00 13.20 -11.35
CA ASN A 77 5.22 13.35 -12.78
C ASN A 77 4.71 14.73 -13.20
N ILE A 78 5.59 15.51 -13.84
CA ILE A 78 5.30 16.85 -14.35
C ILE A 78 5.51 16.94 -15.86
N ASP A 79 5.58 15.82 -16.57
CA ASP A 79 5.97 15.78 -17.99
C ASP A 79 4.98 16.56 -18.85
N ALA A 80 3.69 16.49 -18.50
CA ALA A 80 2.59 17.18 -19.16
C ALA A 80 2.52 18.69 -18.90
N LEU A 81 3.29 19.20 -17.91
CA LEU A 81 3.31 20.65 -17.61
C LEU A 81 4.09 21.44 -18.66
N SER A 82 3.64 22.67 -18.91
CA SER A 82 4.38 23.65 -19.71
C SER A 82 5.67 24.10 -19.01
N GLY A 83 6.57 24.75 -19.76
CA GLY A 83 7.83 25.27 -19.22
C GLY A 83 7.64 26.16 -17.96
N PRO A 84 6.78 27.20 -18.01
CA PRO A 84 6.50 28.05 -16.86
C PRO A 84 5.95 27.29 -15.65
N GLU A 85 5.04 26.32 -15.87
CA GLU A 85 4.46 25.52 -14.80
C GLU A 85 5.47 24.56 -14.16
N LYS A 86 6.37 23.95 -14.96
CA LYS A 86 7.49 23.16 -14.44
C LYS A 86 8.40 24.01 -13.55
N THR A 87 8.65 25.25 -13.93
CA THR A 87 9.41 26.20 -13.11
C THR A 87 8.67 26.52 -11.82
N ALA A 88 7.40 26.89 -11.89
CA ALA A 88 6.57 27.16 -10.71
C ALA A 88 6.55 25.97 -9.74
N PHE A 89 6.38 24.75 -10.26
CA PHE A 89 6.44 23.53 -9.45
C PHE A 89 7.78 23.36 -8.74
N LYS A 90 8.89 23.51 -9.47
CA LYS A 90 10.24 23.37 -8.90
C LYS A 90 10.57 24.49 -7.91
N THR A 91 9.98 25.68 -8.05
CA THR A 91 10.09 26.74 -7.05
C THR A 91 9.34 26.40 -5.77
N ALA A 92 8.15 25.79 -5.86
CA ALA A 92 7.38 25.35 -4.69
C ALA A 92 7.98 24.12 -3.99
N TYR A 93 8.62 23.24 -4.75
CA TYR A 93 9.28 22.03 -4.26
C TYR A 93 10.77 22.00 -4.65
N PRO A 94 11.59 22.89 -4.06
CA PRO A 94 12.96 23.12 -4.51
C PRO A 94 13.94 22.02 -4.10
N THR A 95 13.59 21.20 -3.11
CA THR A 95 14.49 20.20 -2.54
C THR A 95 13.83 18.83 -2.44
N PRO A 96 14.60 17.74 -2.64
CA PRO A 96 14.13 16.39 -2.35
C PRO A 96 13.80 16.21 -0.87
N ALA A 97 12.87 15.29 -0.56
CA ALA A 97 12.58 14.91 0.82
C ALA A 97 13.78 14.20 1.46
N GLU A 98 14.17 14.60 2.66
CA GLU A 98 15.23 13.93 3.45
C GLU A 98 14.83 12.50 3.84
N TYR A 99 13.57 12.32 4.24
CA TYR A 99 13.00 11.00 4.49
C TYR A 99 12.54 10.39 3.17
N THR A 100 13.11 9.25 2.81
CA THR A 100 12.87 8.58 1.52
C THR A 100 11.95 7.37 1.67
N LEU A 101 11.36 6.91 0.57
CA LEU A 101 10.61 5.65 0.55
C LEU A 101 11.48 4.44 0.93
N LYS A 102 12.80 4.51 0.67
CA LYS A 102 13.76 3.48 1.13
C LYS A 102 13.91 3.50 2.65
N SER A 103 14.06 4.69 3.25
CA SER A 103 14.10 4.86 4.71
C SER A 103 12.80 4.36 5.35
N PHE A 104 11.66 4.69 4.76
CA PHE A 104 10.36 4.17 5.17
C PHE A 104 10.30 2.65 5.17
N ARG A 105 10.74 2.00 4.09
CA ARG A 105 10.82 0.54 4.02
C ARG A 105 11.70 -0.05 5.12
N THR A 106 12.89 0.50 5.35
CA THR A 106 13.79 0.05 6.41
C THR A 106 13.12 0.14 7.79
N ASP A 107 12.54 1.29 8.12
CA ASP A 107 11.91 1.52 9.42
C ASP A 107 10.70 0.59 9.65
N VAL A 108 9.90 0.35 8.59
CA VAL A 108 8.78 -0.61 8.63
C VAL A 108 9.27 -2.03 8.86
N ILE A 109 10.30 -2.48 8.14
CA ILE A 109 10.87 -3.81 8.33
C ILE A 109 11.39 -3.99 9.76
N THR A 110 12.18 -3.04 10.27
CA THR A 110 12.71 -3.10 11.63
C THR A 110 11.59 -3.14 12.68
N TRP A 111 10.53 -2.35 12.49
CA TRP A 111 9.38 -2.37 13.38
C TRP A 111 8.65 -3.71 13.33
N LEU A 112 8.33 -4.20 12.13
CA LEU A 112 7.57 -5.43 11.94
C LEU A 112 8.35 -6.67 12.41
N ASP A 113 9.66 -6.70 12.22
CA ASP A 113 10.53 -7.78 12.69
C ASP A 113 10.47 -7.90 14.22
N LYS A 114 10.47 -6.77 14.94
CA LYS A 114 10.28 -6.75 16.41
C LYS A 114 8.93 -7.33 16.86
N GLN A 115 7.89 -7.19 16.04
CA GLN A 115 6.51 -7.55 16.40
C GLN A 115 6.16 -8.99 15.97
N TYR A 116 6.73 -9.45 14.86
CA TYR A 116 6.34 -10.70 14.21
C TYR A 116 7.48 -11.71 14.06
N GLY A 117 8.75 -11.29 14.20
CA GLY A 117 9.92 -12.15 14.10
C GLY A 117 9.89 -13.01 12.84
N SER A 118 10.02 -14.33 13.01
CA SER A 118 10.07 -15.31 11.91
C SER A 118 8.81 -15.41 11.04
N ASP A 119 7.70 -14.80 11.46
CA ASP A 119 6.49 -14.69 10.65
C ASP A 119 6.63 -13.65 9.53
N LEU A 120 7.55 -12.70 9.67
CA LEU A 120 7.84 -11.69 8.66
C LEU A 120 8.84 -12.22 7.63
N ASP A 121 8.40 -12.29 6.39
CA ASP A 121 9.23 -12.57 5.23
C ASP A 121 9.47 -11.28 4.43
N THR A 122 10.73 -10.85 4.40
CA THR A 122 11.21 -9.65 3.69
C THR A 122 11.89 -10.02 2.36
N SER A 123 11.90 -11.29 1.98
CA SER A 123 12.52 -11.77 0.74
C SER A 123 11.77 -11.31 -0.51
N GLY A 124 10.51 -10.90 -0.36
CA GLY A 124 9.67 -10.39 -1.43
C GLY A 124 10.20 -9.10 -2.08
N LYS A 125 10.17 -9.05 -3.41
CA LYS A 125 10.65 -7.90 -4.20
C LYS A 125 9.78 -6.65 -4.09
N LYS A 126 8.48 -6.81 -3.82
CA LYS A 126 7.49 -5.71 -3.85
C LYS A 126 6.86 -5.47 -2.48
N ALA A 127 6.24 -6.51 -1.94
CA ALA A 127 5.59 -6.49 -0.63
C ALA A 127 6.39 -7.27 0.41
N LEU A 128 6.12 -7.00 1.68
CA LEU A 128 6.52 -7.85 2.80
C LEU A 128 5.41 -8.87 3.03
N ARG A 129 5.75 -10.14 3.28
CA ARG A 129 4.76 -11.18 3.54
C ARG A 129 4.73 -11.51 5.02
N LEU A 130 3.54 -11.52 5.62
CA LEU A 130 3.29 -12.07 6.94
C LEU A 130 2.65 -13.45 6.79
N LYS A 131 3.27 -14.46 7.40
CA LYS A 131 2.74 -15.83 7.39
C LYS A 131 1.39 -15.89 8.12
N ALA A 132 0.55 -16.82 7.71
CA ALA A 132 -0.65 -17.14 8.47
C ALA A 132 -0.25 -17.70 9.85
N ASN A 133 -1.09 -17.46 10.84
CA ASN A 133 -1.09 -18.19 12.10
C ASN A 133 -2.52 -18.61 12.42
N GLY A 134 -2.76 -19.45 13.43
CA GLY A 134 -4.10 -19.99 13.72
C GLY A 134 -5.23 -18.94 13.87
N THR A 135 -4.88 -17.66 14.06
CA THR A 135 -5.82 -16.54 14.21
C THR A 135 -5.76 -15.51 13.07
N ARG A 136 -4.77 -15.59 12.17
CA ARG A 136 -4.45 -14.57 11.16
C ARG A 136 -4.22 -15.21 9.80
N ARG A 137 -4.84 -14.69 8.73
CA ARG A 137 -4.54 -15.10 7.36
C ARG A 137 -3.16 -14.62 6.92
N SER A 138 -2.59 -15.30 5.94
CA SER A 138 -1.38 -14.82 5.28
C SER A 138 -1.69 -13.46 4.61
N SER A 139 -0.74 -12.53 4.65
CA SER A 139 -0.97 -11.15 4.26
C SER A 139 0.24 -10.56 3.55
N ASP A 140 0.00 -9.78 2.50
CA ASP A 140 1.03 -9.03 1.78
C ASP A 140 0.91 -7.55 2.12
N ILE A 141 1.99 -6.95 2.63
CA ILE A 141 2.07 -5.54 3.01
C ILE A 141 2.87 -4.79 1.97
N LEU A 142 2.19 -4.00 1.14
CA LEU A 142 2.79 -3.14 0.14
C LEU A 142 3.11 -1.75 0.74
N LEU A 143 4.39 -1.38 0.72
CA LEU A 143 4.86 -0.10 1.27
C LEU A 143 4.92 0.94 0.16
N VAL A 144 4.19 2.04 0.33
CA VAL A 144 4.01 3.04 -0.73
C VAL A 144 4.16 4.47 -0.23
N ALA A 145 4.50 5.36 -1.16
CA ALA A 145 4.35 6.80 -0.99
C ALA A 145 3.29 7.33 -1.97
N SER A 146 2.79 8.53 -1.70
CA SER A 146 1.86 9.19 -2.62
C SER A 146 2.55 9.53 -3.95
N HIS A 147 1.87 9.39 -5.08
CA HIS A 147 2.38 9.79 -6.38
C HIS A 147 1.41 10.75 -7.06
N LYS A 148 1.89 11.90 -7.53
CA LYS A 148 1.04 12.94 -8.15
C LYS A 148 1.42 13.15 -9.60
N LYS A 149 0.49 12.89 -10.52
CA LYS A 149 0.66 13.21 -11.94
C LYS A 149 -0.03 14.54 -12.23
N TYR A 150 0.74 15.58 -12.49
CA TYR A 150 0.24 16.93 -12.72
C TYR A 150 -0.14 17.15 -14.18
N SER A 151 -1.35 17.67 -14.41
CA SER A 151 -1.82 18.19 -15.70
C SER A 151 -1.77 19.71 -15.78
N ARG A 152 -1.71 20.41 -14.63
CA ARG A 152 -1.62 21.86 -14.54
C ARG A 152 -1.01 22.30 -13.21
N TYR A 153 -0.19 23.35 -13.21
CA TYR A 153 0.40 23.86 -11.97
C TYR A 153 0.78 25.35 -12.06
N TYR A 154 0.00 26.22 -11.43
CA TYR A 154 0.34 27.64 -11.28
C TYR A 154 0.81 27.96 -9.86
N SER A 155 0.20 27.33 -8.85
CA SER A 155 0.58 27.47 -7.44
C SER A 155 0.07 26.28 -6.62
N GLU A 156 0.37 26.24 -5.32
CA GLU A 156 -0.24 25.24 -4.44
C GLU A 156 -1.76 25.38 -4.32
N GLN A 157 -2.30 26.58 -4.49
CA GLN A 157 -3.74 26.84 -4.43
C GLN A 157 -4.41 26.62 -5.79
N ASP A 158 -3.63 26.62 -6.87
CA ASP A 158 -4.12 26.50 -8.24
C ASP A 158 -3.31 25.48 -9.03
N LYS A 159 -3.73 24.23 -8.93
CA LYS A 159 -3.09 23.06 -9.52
C LYS A 159 -4.11 21.98 -9.85
N GLU A 160 -3.75 21.11 -10.77
CA GLU A 160 -4.54 19.94 -11.12
C GLU A 160 -3.62 18.71 -11.22
N CYS A 161 -3.97 17.66 -10.49
CA CYS A 161 -3.27 16.40 -10.53
C CYS A 161 -4.16 15.21 -10.20
N ILE A 162 -3.80 14.06 -10.75
CA ILE A 162 -4.32 12.77 -10.31
C ILE A 162 -3.36 12.21 -9.26
N GLU A 163 -3.89 11.86 -8.09
CA GLU A 163 -3.14 11.21 -7.02
C GLU A 163 -3.28 9.69 -7.13
N GLY A 164 -2.14 9.00 -7.04
CA GLY A 164 -2.02 7.56 -6.92
C GLY A 164 -0.94 7.21 -5.90
N ILE A 165 -0.33 6.04 -6.06
CA ILE A 165 0.73 5.54 -5.18
C ILE A 165 1.93 5.08 -5.99
N LEU A 166 3.11 5.15 -5.38
CA LEU A 166 4.36 4.60 -5.92
C LEU A 166 5.01 3.69 -4.88
N PHE A 167 5.50 2.54 -5.35
CA PHE A 167 6.36 1.64 -4.60
C PHE A 167 7.64 1.38 -5.39
N THR A 168 8.70 1.02 -4.69
CA THR A 168 9.96 0.59 -5.30
C THR A 168 10.10 -0.91 -5.18
N THR A 169 10.64 -1.55 -6.22
CA THR A 169 11.08 -2.94 -6.14
C THR A 169 12.46 -3.02 -5.53
N ASP A 170 12.67 -4.01 -4.68
CA ASP A 170 14.01 -4.36 -4.20
C ASP A 170 14.82 -4.94 -5.37
N GLN A 171 15.81 -4.18 -5.84
CA GLN A 171 16.81 -4.67 -6.80
C GLN A 171 17.88 -5.37 -5.97
N ARG A 172 17.93 -6.71 -6.05
CA ARG A 172 19.04 -7.48 -5.50
C ARG A 172 19.98 -7.78 -6.65
N ASP A 173 21.23 -7.36 -6.51
CA ASP A 173 22.34 -7.71 -7.41
C ASP A 173 22.56 -9.24 -7.45
#